data_AF-A0A359E577-F1
#
_entry.id   AF-A0A359E577-F1
#
_cell.length_a   1.000
_cell.length_b   1.000
_cell.length_c   1.000
_cell.angle_alpha   90.00
_cell.angle_beta   90.00
_cell.angle_gamma   90.00
#
_symmetry.space_group_name_H-M   'P 1'
#
loop_
_entity.id
_entity.type
_entity.pdbx_description
1 polymer ?
#
loop_
_entity_poly.entity_id
_entity_poly.type
_entity_poly.pdbx_seq_one_letter_code
_entity_poly.pdbx_strand_id
1 'polypeptide(L)' 'EILESFNSEKVIIPASNQKLLTTAAILDHFGSDYQFETNIYGDGELERDIWKGNLIIKGSGDPSISGDL' A
#
# COMPACT_ATOMS: atom_id res chain seq x y z
N GLU A 1 34.17 7.77 -1.70
CA GLU A 1 34.81 8.77 -0.83
C GLU A 1 33.86 9.95 -0.68
N ILE A 2 33.70 10.50 0.52
CA ILE A 2 32.87 11.70 0.73
C ILE A 2 33.69 12.90 0.27
N LEU A 3 33.12 13.70 -0.64
CA LEU A 3 33.82 14.85 -1.24
C LEU A 3 33.63 16.14 -0.43
N GLU A 4 32.52 16.28 0.29
CA GLU A 4 32.19 17.42 1.16
C GLU A 4 31.16 16.97 2.21
N SER A 5 31.19 17.57 3.40
CA SER A 5 30.20 17.34 4.44
C SER A 5 30.02 18.56 5.33
N PHE A 6 28.77 18.94 5.60
CA PHE A 6 28.42 20.00 6.54
C PHE A 6 27.35 19.52 7.51
N ASN A 7 27.65 19.54 8.82
CA ASN A 7 26.74 19.12 9.89
C ASN A 7 26.12 17.72 9.70
N SER A 8 26.87 16.75 9.18
CA SER A 8 26.37 15.40 8.86
C SER A 8 25.74 14.67 10.06
N GLU A 9 26.28 14.90 11.27
CA GLU A 9 25.80 14.27 12.52
C GLU A 9 24.65 15.03 13.19
N LYS A 10 24.20 16.16 12.62
CA LYS A 10 23.11 16.94 13.21
C LYS A 10 21.78 16.26 12.92
N VAL A 11 21.05 15.94 13.99
CA VAL A 11 19.67 15.46 13.88
C VAL A 11 18.79 16.56 13.25
N ILE A 12 18.04 16.18 12.23
CA ILE A 12 17.10 17.05 11.52
C ILE A 12 15.74 16.35 11.35
N ILE A 13 14.70 17.14 11.07
CA ILE A 13 13.43 16.62 10.56
C ILE A 13 13.62 16.40 9.05
N PRO A 14 13.58 15.15 8.54
CA PRO A 14 13.93 14.86 7.15
C PRO A 14 12.86 15.29 6.13
N ALA A 15 11.66 15.67 6.59
CA ALA A 15 10.50 15.94 5.75
C ALA A 15 10.26 14.78 4.75
N SER A 16 10.02 15.07 3.47
CA SER A 16 9.77 14.04 2.46
C SER A 16 10.97 13.14 2.17
N ASN A 17 12.20 13.48 2.61
CA ASN A 17 13.33 12.56 2.48
C ASN A 17 13.13 11.29 3.32
N GLN A 18 12.23 11.31 4.32
CA GLN A 18 11.80 10.11 5.05
C GLN A 18 11.29 9.00 4.12
N LYS A 19 10.72 9.37 2.97
CA LYS A 19 10.21 8.41 1.97
C LYS A 19 11.31 7.47 1.47
N LEU A 20 12.58 7.90 1.43
CA LEU A 20 13.68 7.03 1.03
C LEU A 20 13.80 5.82 1.96
N LEU A 21 13.74 6.04 3.28
CA LEU A 21 13.82 4.97 4.26
C LEU A 21 12.58 4.08 4.23
N THR A 22 11.38 4.69 4.15
CA THR A 22 10.12 3.93 4.06
C THR A 22 10.09 3.05 2.81
N THR A 23 10.48 3.58 1.65
CA THR A 23 10.56 2.83 0.40
C THR A 23 11.56 1.68 0.50
N ALA A 24 12.76 1.93 1.04
CA ALA A 24 13.75 0.88 1.23
C ALA A 24 13.22 -0.26 2.12
N ALA A 25 12.56 0.07 3.22
CA ALA A 25 11.98 -0.93 4.13
C ALA A 25 10.84 -1.73 3.48
N ILE A 26 9.97 -1.09 2.70
CA ILE A 26 8.88 -1.76 1.99
C ILE A 26 9.43 -2.68 0.90
N LEU A 27 10.41 -2.23 0.13
CA LEU A 27 11.04 -3.06 -0.91
C LEU A 27 11.77 -4.27 -0.33
N ASP A 28 12.47 -4.12 0.80
CA ASP A 28 13.12 -5.22 1.51
C ASP A 28 12.11 -6.24 2.05
N HIS A 29 10.99 -5.77 2.61
CA HIS A 29 9.98 -6.63 3.22
C HIS A 29 9.08 -7.35 2.20
N PHE A 30 8.60 -6.64 1.18
CA PHE A 30 7.59 -7.14 0.25
C PHE A 30 8.15 -7.50 -1.13
N GLY A 31 9.32 -6.99 -1.51
CA GLY A 31 9.84 -7.06 -2.87
C GLY A 31 9.24 -5.99 -3.80
N SER A 32 9.85 -5.82 -4.98
CA SER A 32 9.41 -4.84 -5.98
C SER A 32 8.09 -5.19 -6.66
N ASP A 33 7.73 -6.48 -6.64
CA ASP A 33 6.62 -7.00 -7.44
C ASP A 33 5.33 -7.15 -6.62
N TYR A 34 5.34 -6.71 -5.36
CA TYR A 34 4.17 -6.77 -4.48
C TYR A 34 3.03 -5.90 -5.03
N GLN A 35 1.83 -6.46 -5.04
CA GLN A 35 0.60 -5.78 -5.40
C GLN A 35 -0.40 -5.89 -4.25
N PHE A 36 -1.10 -4.80 -3.97
CA PHE A 36 -2.22 -4.84 -3.05
C PHE A 36 -3.41 -5.57 -3.71
N GLU A 37 -4.15 -6.33 -2.92
CA GLU A 37 -5.35 -7.02 -3.38
C GLU A 37 -6.60 -6.45 -2.72
N THR A 38 -7.65 -6.21 -3.50
CA THR A 38 -8.98 -5.85 -2.97
C THR A 38 -9.97 -6.91 -3.45
N ASN A 39 -10.41 -7.76 -2.52
CA ASN A 39 -11.25 -8.92 -2.83
C ASN A 39 -12.72 -8.64 -2.48
N ILE A 40 -13.64 -9.18 -3.27
CA ILE A 40 -15.08 -9.16 -3.00
C ILE A 40 -15.52 -10.56 -2.60
N TYR A 41 -16.14 -10.68 -1.43
CA TYR A 41 -16.67 -11.93 -0.91
C TYR A 41 -18.19 -11.89 -0.84
N GLY A 42 -18.82 -13.04 -1.01
CA GLY A 42 -20.24 -13.23 -0.74
C GLY A 42 -20.44 -14.05 0.53
N ASP A 43 -21.34 -13.59 1.39
CA ASP A 43 -21.88 -14.37 2.51
C ASP A 43 -23.39 -14.48 2.32
N GLY A 44 -23.82 -15.59 1.71
CA GLY A 44 -25.17 -15.76 1.18
C GLY A 44 -25.19 -16.75 0.03
N GLU A 45 -26.29 -16.75 -0.72
CA GLU A 45 -26.53 -17.69 -1.82
C GLU A 45 -27.05 -16.96 -3.06
N LEU A 46 -26.68 -17.49 -4.23
CA LEU A 46 -27.21 -17.02 -5.51
C LEU A 46 -28.54 -17.74 -5.80
N GLU A 47 -29.64 -17.02 -5.72
CA GLU A 47 -30.96 -17.51 -6.11
C GLU A 47 -31.33 -17.00 -7.51
N ARG A 48 -31.18 -17.87 -8.52
CA ARG A 48 -31.27 -17.51 -9.94
C ARG A 48 -30.27 -16.40 -10.29
N ASP A 49 -30.76 -15.18 -10.52
CA ASP A 49 -29.96 -14.01 -10.90
C ASP A 49 -29.82 -12.99 -9.76
N ILE A 50 -30.27 -13.34 -8.54
CA ILE A 50 -30.26 -12.46 -7.38
C ILE A 50 -29.39 -13.07 -6.28
N TRP A 51 -28.33 -12.34 -5.90
CA TRP A 51 -27.58 -12.66 -4.69
C TRP A 51 -28.41 -12.31 -3.46
N LYS A 52 -28.66 -13.29 -2.58
CA LYS A 52 -29.31 -13.08 -1.29
C LYS A 52 -28.31 -13.26 -0.16
N GLY A 53 -27.93 -12.15 0.43
CA GLY A 53 -26.99 -12.11 1.54
C GLY A 53 -26.09 -10.89 1.42
N ASN A 54 -24.98 -10.93 2.16
CA ASN A 54 -24.02 -9.85 2.19
C ASN A 54 -23.05 -9.97 1.02
N LEU A 55 -22.67 -8.81 0.47
CA LEU A 55 -21.44 -8.66 -0.32
C LEU A 55 -20.46 -7.86 0.51
N ILE A 56 -19.23 -8.35 0.62
CA ILE A 56 -18.20 -7.80 1.49
C ILE A 56 -17.02 -7.40 0.62
N ILE A 57 -16.67 -6.11 0.64
CA ILE A 57 -15.47 -5.60 -0.01
C ILE A 57 -14.35 -5.55 1.03
N LYS A 58 -13.28 -6.31 0.80
CA LYS A 58 -12.11 -6.38 1.71
C LYS A 58 -10.90 -5.72 1.05
N GLY A 59 -10.66 -4.47 1.41
CA GLY A 59 -9.44 -3.75 1.02
C GLY A 59 -8.21 -4.20 1.83
N SER A 60 -7.04 -4.16 1.19
CA SER A 60 -5.73 -4.40 1.84
C SER A 60 -4.84 -3.16 1.92
N GLY A 61 -5.36 -1.99 1.50
CA GLY A 61 -4.63 -0.72 1.52
C GLY A 61 -4.09 -0.27 0.16
N ASP A 62 -4.61 -0.81 -0.94
CA ASP A 62 -4.29 -0.36 -2.30
C ASP A 62 -4.57 1.15 -2.43
N PRO A 63 -3.52 2.00 -2.56
CA PRO A 63 -3.71 3.44 -2.68
C PRO A 63 -4.14 3.86 -4.10
N SER A 64 -4.14 2.94 -5.07
CA SER A 64 -4.48 3.21 -6.47
C SER A 64 -5.97 3.04 -6.78
N ILE A 65 -6.76 2.44 -5.88
CA ILE A 65 -8.19 2.27 -6.08
C ILE A 65 -8.88 3.62 -6.23
N SER A 66 -9.51 3.84 -7.39
CA SER A 66 -10.32 5.01 -7.68
C SER A 66 -11.70 4.59 -8.22
N GLY A 67 -12.67 5.50 -8.18
CA GLY A 67 -14.00 5.26 -8.73
C GLY A 67 -14.09 5.46 -10.24
N ASP A 68 -12.96 5.69 -10.91
CA ASP A 68 -12.89 5.97 -12.33
C ASP A 68 -12.58 4.67 -13.08
N LEU A 69 -13.51 4.26 -13.95
CA LEU A 69 -13.39 3.18 -14.94
C LEU A 69 -13.69 3.73 -16.33
#